data_AF-A0A9E1XNQ4-F1
#
_entry.id   AF-A0A9E1XNQ4-F1
#
_cell.length_a   1.000
_cell.length_b   1.000
_cell.length_c   1.000
_cell.angle_alpha   90.00
_cell.angle_beta   90.00
_cell.angle_gamma   90.00
#
_symmetry.space_group_name_H-M   'P 1'
#
loop_
_entity.id
_entity.type
_entity.pdbx_description
1 polymer ?
#
loop_
_entity_poly.entity_id
_entity_poly.type
_entity_poly.pdbx_seq_one_letter_code
_entity_poly.pdbx_strand_id
1 'polypeptide(L)'
;MIIEPYRYAGTWVFDDPRVRLEREPFVSGIPEMIDDMVKDIPNAEKGFRLLFSAQPFPDYTHKLEWRRGDQTGNWYYCEKYDKEGWLCPGLFKYYDEAPKEIYAKAEKM
;
A
#
# COMPACT_ATOMS: atom_id res chain seq x y z
N MET A 1 10.85 -0.05 -2.44
CA MET A 1 10.20 0.68 -3.54
C MET A 1 9.45 1.87 -2.98
N ILE A 2 9.16 2.88 -3.81
CA ILE A 2 8.47 4.11 -3.40
C ILE A 2 7.41 4.44 -4.45
N ILE A 3 6.20 4.76 -3.99
CA ILE A 3 5.10 5.38 -4.75
C ILE A 3 4.59 6.60 -4.00
N GLU A 4 3.79 7.43 -4.68
CA GLU A 4 3.25 8.68 -4.15
C GLU A 4 1.72 8.68 -4.20
N PRO A 5 1.04 8.09 -3.19
CA PRO A 5 -0.41 8.07 -3.19
C PRO A 5 -1.04 9.44 -2.89
N TYR A 6 -2.22 9.69 -3.45
CA TYR A 6 -3.04 10.89 -3.23
C TYR A 6 -4.53 10.55 -3.30
N ARG A 7 -5.40 11.47 -2.86
CA ARG A 7 -6.85 11.30 -2.96
C ARG A 7 -7.34 11.70 -4.35
N TYR A 8 -8.09 10.81 -5.00
CA TYR A 8 -8.78 11.07 -6.26
C TYR A 8 -10.08 10.28 -6.32
N ALA A 9 -11.15 10.90 -6.85
CA ALA A 9 -12.46 10.27 -7.03
C ALA A 9 -13.00 9.51 -5.80
N GLY A 10 -12.74 10.04 -4.59
CA GLY A 10 -13.23 9.46 -3.33
C GLY A 10 -12.39 8.32 -2.75
N THR A 11 -11.27 7.92 -3.36
CA THR A 11 -10.36 6.88 -2.83
C THR A 11 -8.90 7.33 -2.88
N TRP A 12 -7.99 6.50 -2.37
CA TRP A 12 -6.56 6.63 -2.54
C TRP A 12 -6.14 5.99 -3.86
N VAL A 13 -5.38 6.73 -4.65
CA VAL A 13 -4.78 6.25 -5.90
C VAL A 13 -3.30 6.56 -5.92
N PHE A 14 -2.55 5.96 -6.83
CA PHE A 14 -1.17 6.34 -7.12
C PHE A 14 -0.86 6.19 -8.60
N ASP A 15 0.18 6.89 -9.04
CA ASP A 15 0.74 6.78 -10.38
C ASP A 15 2.12 6.12 -10.29
N ASP A 16 2.45 5.27 -11.27
CA ASP A 16 3.81 4.77 -11.47
C ASP A 16 4.10 4.56 -12.96
N PRO A 17 4.71 5.56 -13.62
CA PRO A 17 5.05 5.49 -15.04
C PRO A 17 5.99 4.34 -15.38
N ARG A 18 6.83 3.87 -14.44
CA ARG A 18 7.81 2.78 -14.68
C ARG A 18 7.12 1.47 -15.01
N VAL A 19 5.92 1.27 -14.47
CA VAL A 19 5.11 0.06 -14.65
C VAL A 19 3.74 0.36 -15.27
N ARG A 20 3.57 1.56 -15.84
CA ARG A 20 2.36 2.01 -16.55
C ARG A 20 1.10 1.87 -15.69
N LEU A 21 1.16 2.37 -14.47
CA LEU A 21 -0.01 2.55 -13.62
C LEU A 21 -0.38 4.03 -13.62
N GLU A 22 -1.63 4.32 -13.96
CA GLU A 22 -2.20 5.68 -13.93
C GLU A 22 -3.44 5.64 -13.05
N ARG A 23 -3.43 6.42 -11.96
CA ARG A 23 -4.48 6.48 -10.94
C ARG A 23 -4.92 5.10 -10.48
N GLU A 24 -3.96 4.19 -10.28
CA GLU A 24 -4.24 2.85 -9.79
C GLU A 24 -4.87 2.95 -8.41
N PRO A 25 -6.11 2.48 -8.23
CA PRO A 25 -6.81 2.64 -6.97
C PRO A 25 -6.38 1.59 -5.96
N PHE A 26 -6.23 2.01 -4.71
CA PHE A 26 -6.35 1.09 -3.59
C PHE A 26 -7.83 0.77 -3.36
N VAL A 27 -8.13 -0.49 -3.09
CA VAL A 27 -9.51 -0.97 -2.86
C VAL A 27 -9.56 -1.94 -1.68
N SER A 28 -10.77 -2.23 -1.22
CA SER A 28 -11.06 -3.34 -0.30
C SER A 28 -10.16 -3.38 0.95
N GLY A 29 -10.37 -2.45 1.89
CA GLY A 29 -9.70 -2.40 3.19
C GLY A 29 -8.35 -1.68 3.20
N ILE A 30 -7.66 -1.63 2.06
CA ILE A 30 -6.41 -0.86 1.94
C ILE A 30 -6.64 0.65 2.09
N PRO A 31 -7.70 1.27 1.50
CA PRO A 31 -7.96 2.70 1.71
C PRO A 31 -8.12 3.10 3.18
N GLU A 32 -8.86 2.32 3.96
CA GLU A 32 -9.09 2.53 5.39
C GLU A 32 -7.82 2.30 6.21
N MET A 33 -6.92 1.44 5.73
CA MET A 33 -5.61 1.24 6.34
C MET A 33 -4.65 2.39 6.02
N ILE A 34 -4.73 2.96 4.82
CA ILE A 34 -3.99 4.17 4.46
C ILE A 34 -4.47 5.36 5.30
N ASP A 35 -5.78 5.50 5.50
CA ASP A 35 -6.34 6.56 6.37
C ASP A 35 -5.72 6.54 7.77
N ASP A 36 -5.59 5.35 8.39
CA ASP A 36 -4.90 5.22 9.68
C ASP A 36 -3.40 5.48 9.58
N MET A 37 -2.76 5.03 8.50
CA MET A 37 -1.32 5.16 8.28
C MET A 37 -0.87 6.62 8.15
N VAL A 38 -1.72 7.48 7.57
CA VAL A 38 -1.38 8.87 7.27
C VAL A 38 -2.06 9.89 8.20
N LYS A 39 -2.75 9.43 9.25
CA LYS A 39 -3.50 10.30 10.19
C LYS A 39 -2.68 11.46 10.77
N ASP A 40 -1.37 11.26 10.92
CA ASP A 40 -0.43 12.22 11.50
C ASP A 40 0.38 12.98 10.43
N ILE A 41 0.07 12.79 9.13
CA ILE A 41 0.72 13.46 8.00
C ILE A 41 -0.19 14.61 7.52
N PRO A 42 0.18 15.88 7.72
CA PRO A 42 -0.63 17.02 7.28
C PRO A 42 -0.78 17.06 5.76
N ASN A 43 -2.00 17.29 5.28
CA ASN A 43 -2.35 17.33 3.85
C ASN A 43 -2.03 16.04 3.06
N ALA A 44 -2.04 14.87 3.71
CA ALA A 44 -1.75 13.59 3.04
C ALA A 44 -2.65 13.33 1.83
N GLU A 45 -3.87 13.88 1.80
CA GLU A 45 -4.79 13.80 0.67
C GLU A 45 -4.23 14.40 -0.63
N LYS A 46 -3.27 15.34 -0.53
CA LYS A 46 -2.59 15.95 -1.67
C LYS A 46 -1.37 15.15 -2.16
N GLY A 47 -0.91 14.18 -1.36
CA GLY A 47 0.28 13.41 -1.65
C GLY A 47 1.07 13.05 -0.39
N PHE A 48 1.57 11.83 -0.33
CA PHE A 48 2.58 11.38 0.63
C PHE A 48 3.49 10.33 -0.01
N ARG A 49 4.66 10.06 0.56
CA ARG A 49 5.55 8.99 0.09
C ARG A 49 5.23 7.70 0.83
N LEU A 50 4.94 6.65 0.09
CA LEU A 50 4.77 5.29 0.63
C LEU A 50 5.96 4.43 0.21
N LEU A 51 6.82 4.13 1.17
CA LEU A 51 7.91 3.17 1.02
C LEU A 51 7.39 1.78 1.35
N PHE A 52 7.74 0.78 0.54
CA PHE A 52 7.38 -0.61 0.78
C PHE A 52 8.45 -1.60 0.29
N SER A 53 8.54 -2.76 0.95
CA SER A 53 9.57 -3.78 0.68
C SER A 53 9.12 -5.16 1.17
N ALA A 54 9.55 -6.23 0.49
CA ALA A 54 9.38 -7.61 0.98
C ALA A 54 10.40 -7.99 2.08
N GLN A 55 11.44 -7.16 2.25
CA GLN A 55 12.43 -7.29 3.33
C GLN A 55 12.26 -6.14 4.32
N PRO A 56 12.44 -6.37 5.62
CA PRO A 56 12.44 -5.29 6.60
C PRO A 56 13.53 -4.28 6.26
N PHE A 57 13.24 -3.00 6.47
CA PHE A 57 14.18 -1.90 6.27
C PHE A 57 14.17 -0.98 7.50
N PRO A 58 15.25 -0.23 7.77
CA PRO A 58 15.29 0.68 8.92
C PRO A 58 14.07 1.61 8.95
N ASP A 59 13.50 1.77 10.15
CA ASP A 59 12.37 2.67 10.42
C ASP A 59 11.07 2.36 9.68
N TYR A 60 10.86 1.12 9.20
CA TYR A 60 9.52 0.69 8.79
C TYR A 60 8.54 0.85 9.96
N THR A 61 7.31 1.26 9.67
CA THR A 61 6.30 1.56 10.70
C THR A 61 5.09 0.64 10.65
N HIS A 62 4.99 -0.18 9.60
CA HIS A 62 3.87 -1.07 9.33
C HIS A 62 4.37 -2.38 8.73
N LYS A 63 3.69 -3.46 9.07
CA LYS A 63 3.89 -4.79 8.50
C LYS A 63 2.53 -5.31 8.03
N LEU A 64 2.51 -5.85 6.82
CA LEU A 64 1.39 -6.53 6.19
C LEU A 64 1.76 -8.00 6.05
N GLU A 65 0.97 -8.89 6.61
CA GLU A 65 1.18 -10.34 6.57
C GLU A 65 0.21 -10.98 5.59
N TRP A 66 0.74 -11.72 4.62
CA TRP A 66 -0.09 -12.43 3.64
C TRP A 66 -0.94 -13.49 4.34
N ARG A 67 -2.25 -13.48 4.07
CA ARG A 67 -3.20 -14.47 4.63
C ARG A 67 -3.64 -15.49 3.59
N ARG A 68 -4.08 -15.00 2.44
CA ARG A 68 -4.62 -15.81 1.34
C ARG A 68 -4.52 -15.04 0.04
N GLY A 69 -4.56 -15.75 -1.08
CA GLY A 69 -4.62 -15.16 -2.41
C GLY A 69 -5.20 -16.14 -3.42
N ASP A 70 -5.68 -15.60 -4.54
CA ASP A 70 -6.15 -16.35 -5.69
C ASP A 70 -5.76 -15.62 -7.00
N GLN A 71 -6.36 -16.01 -8.13
CA GLN A 71 -6.08 -15.38 -9.43
C GLN A 71 -6.51 -13.91 -9.51
N THR A 72 -7.31 -13.43 -8.56
CA THR A 72 -7.84 -12.07 -8.55
C THR A 72 -6.99 -11.13 -7.71
N GLY A 73 -6.28 -11.62 -6.68
CA GLY A 73 -5.39 -10.80 -5.86
C GLY A 73 -5.03 -11.45 -4.53
N ASN A 74 -4.50 -10.65 -3.61
CA ASN A 74 -3.90 -11.13 -2.36
C ASN A 74 -4.41 -10.33 -1.16
N TRP A 75 -4.85 -11.05 -0.13
CA TRP A 75 -5.29 -10.48 1.15
C TRP A 75 -4.12 -10.43 2.13
N TYR A 76 -3.91 -9.25 2.69
CA TYR A 76 -2.89 -8.96 3.68
C TYR A 76 -3.51 -8.40 4.96
N TYR A 77 -2.99 -8.84 6.10
CA TYR A 77 -3.42 -8.41 7.42
C TYR A 77 -2.38 -7.49 8.04
N CYS A 78 -2.80 -6.36 8.60
CA CYS A 78 -1.95 -5.49 9.40
C CYS A 78 -2.34 -5.58 10.86
N GLU A 79 -1.48 -6.20 11.67
CA GLU A 79 -1.71 -6.40 13.11
C GLU A 79 -1.90 -5.07 13.86
N LYS A 80 -1.12 -4.04 13.49
CA LYS A 80 -1.19 -2.72 14.12
C LYS A 80 -2.57 -2.07 14.07
N TYR A 81 -3.36 -2.40 13.06
CA TYR A 81 -4.69 -1.83 12.85
C TYR A 81 -5.83 -2.84 13.01
N ASP A 82 -5.51 -4.11 13.26
CA ASP A 82 -6.48 -5.22 13.24
C ASP A 82 -7.37 -5.19 11.98
N LYS A 83 -6.73 -4.98 10.82
CA LYS A 83 -7.41 -4.80 9.54
C LYS A 83 -6.82 -5.72 8.47
N GLU A 84 -7.69 -6.19 7.60
CA GLU A 84 -7.30 -6.89 6.38
C GLU A 84 -7.58 -6.02 5.16
N GLY A 85 -6.71 -6.09 4.16
CA GLY A 85 -6.89 -5.41 2.89
C GLY A 85 -6.43 -6.26 1.71
N TRP A 86 -7.05 -6.05 0.56
CA TRP A 86 -6.76 -6.77 -0.67
C TRP A 86 -5.89 -5.94 -1.61
N LEU A 87 -4.82 -6.55 -2.12
CA LEU A 87 -3.95 -5.99 -3.16
C LEU A 87 -4.21 -6.73 -4.47
N CYS A 88 -4.48 -5.94 -5.52
CA CYS A 88 -4.75 -6.43 -6.87
C CYS A 88 -3.50 -7.08 -7.51
N PRO A 89 -3.62 -7.69 -8.69
CA PRO A 89 -2.48 -8.25 -9.41
C PRO A 89 -1.45 -7.20 -9.84
N GLY A 90 -1.77 -5.89 -9.74
CA GLY A 90 -0.80 -4.80 -9.85
C GLY A 90 0.39 -4.94 -8.90
N LEU A 91 0.24 -5.67 -7.79
CA LEU A 91 1.33 -6.08 -6.90
C LEU A 91 2.48 -6.77 -7.66
N PHE A 92 2.16 -7.58 -8.68
CA PHE A 92 3.15 -8.32 -9.46
C PHE A 92 3.95 -7.44 -10.43
N LYS A 93 3.62 -6.15 -10.55
CA LYS A 93 4.49 -5.17 -11.21
C LYS A 93 5.72 -4.82 -10.36
N TYR A 94 5.70 -5.19 -9.08
CA TYR A 94 6.73 -4.86 -8.08
C TYR A 94 7.43 -6.10 -7.49
N TYR A 95 6.79 -7.27 -7.58
CA TYR A 95 7.28 -8.53 -7.02
C TYR A 95 7.03 -9.68 -7.99
N ASP A 96 7.95 -10.64 -8.06
CA ASP A 96 7.80 -11.83 -8.90
C ASP A 96 6.70 -12.78 -8.38
N GLU A 97 6.50 -12.79 -7.06
CA GLU A 97 5.44 -13.53 -6.37
C GLU A 97 4.86 -12.70 -5.23
N ALA A 98 3.72 -13.11 -4.66
CA ALA A 98 3.09 -12.39 -3.57
C ALA A 98 3.95 -12.57 -2.31
N PRO A 99 4.62 -11.52 -1.81
CA PRO A 99 5.51 -11.66 -0.66
C PRO A 99 4.69 -12.04 0.58
N LYS A 100 5.23 -12.90 1.43
CA LYS A 100 4.58 -13.28 2.69
C LYS A 100 4.47 -12.12 3.67
N GLU A 101 5.36 -11.15 3.55
CA GLU A 101 5.40 -9.96 4.38
C GLU A 101 5.68 -8.75 3.50
N ILE A 102 4.97 -7.65 3.73
CA ILE A 102 5.27 -6.33 3.16
C ILE A 102 5.50 -5.38 4.32
N TYR A 103 6.71 -4.83 4.37
CA TYR A 103 7.10 -3.79 5.31
C TYR A 103 6.83 -2.45 4.64
N ALA A 104 6.22 -1.51 5.36
CA ALA A 104 5.85 -0.21 4.80
C ALA A 104 6.08 0.96 5.75
N LYS A 105 6.29 2.13 5.16
CA LYS A 105 6.41 3.42 5.86
C LYS A 105 5.76 4.51 5.02
N ALA A 106 4.79 5.21 5.58
CA ALA A 106 4.33 6.49 5.05
C ALA A 106 5.14 7.63 5.65
N GLU A 107 5.52 8.59 4.82
CA GLU A 107 6.16 9.82 5.27
C GLU A 107 5.70 11.01 4.44
N LYS A 108 5.78 12.20 5.04
CA LYS A 108 5.49 13.45 4.35
C LYS A 108 6.39 13.62 3.11
N MET A 109 5.83 14.27 2.09
CA MET A 109 6.61 14.81 0.97
C MET A 109 7.54 15.92 1.44
#